data_AF-A0A2V7DV10-F1
#
_entry.id   AF-A0A2V7DV10-F1
#
_cell.length_a   1.000
_cell.length_b   1.000
_cell.length_c   1.000
_cell.angle_alpha   90.00
_cell.angle_beta   90.00
_cell.angle_gamma   90.00
#
_symmetry.space_group_name_H-M   'P 1'
#
loop_
_entity.id
_entity.type
_entity.pdbx_description
1 polymer ?
#
loop_
_entity_poly.entity_id
_entity_poly.type
_entity_poly.pdbx_seq_one_letter_code
_entity_poly.pdbx_strand_id
1 'polypeptide(L)' 'MRRFATALALTAGLLLGGGSPAAQDLRFVITGACYCEAERELRCSGGLTERDCRRRCEDDLCDRWFWLERRPCWNWGYGG' A
#
# COMPACT_ATOMS: atom_id res chain seq x y z
N MET A 1 48.11 1.50 33.21
CA MET A 1 47.52 1.93 34.50
C MET A 1 47.40 3.45 34.55
N ARG A 2 46.21 4.03 34.34
CA ARG A 2 45.98 5.46 34.62
C ARG A 2 44.49 5.79 34.76
N ARG A 3 44.08 5.83 36.03
CA ARG A 3 43.09 6.71 36.67
C ARG A 3 41.65 6.67 36.16
N PHE A 4 40.88 5.84 36.84
CA PHE A 4 39.45 6.00 37.09
C PHE A 4 39.21 7.30 37.87
N ALA A 5 38.31 8.15 37.39
CA ALA A 5 37.64 9.17 38.18
C ALA A 5 36.22 9.36 37.65
N THR A 6 35.32 8.74 38.39
CA THR A 6 33.87 8.88 38.46
C THR A 6 33.40 10.33 38.32
N ALA A 7 32.44 10.58 37.44
CA ALA A 7 31.53 11.71 37.55
C ALA A 7 30.11 11.21 37.26
N LEU A 8 29.43 10.80 38.34
CA LEU A 8 27.97 10.72 38.38
C LEU A 8 27.42 12.14 38.24
N ALA A 9 26.67 12.41 37.18
CA ALA A 9 25.74 13.51 37.15
C ALA A 9 24.37 12.95 36.72
N LEU A 10 23.55 12.64 37.73
CA LEU A 10 22.12 12.44 37.58
C LEU A 10 21.50 13.77 37.15
N THR A 11 21.00 13.84 35.92
CA THR A 11 19.94 14.80 35.55
C THR A 11 18.69 14.01 35.21
N ALA A 12 17.90 13.78 36.25
CA ALA A 12 16.49 13.45 36.15
C ALA A 12 15.71 14.73 35.80
N GLY A 13 15.11 14.75 34.60
CA GLY A 13 14.01 15.64 34.22
C GLY A 13 13.12 14.82 33.29
N LEU A 14 12.26 13.95 33.83
CA LEU A 14 10.86 14.21 34.15
C LEU A 14 10.09 14.96 33.05
N LEU A 15 9.02 14.27 32.60
CA LEU A 15 7.82 14.75 31.91
C LEU A 15 7.84 14.73 30.37
N LEU A 16 7.63 13.51 29.85
CA LEU A 16 6.38 13.16 29.14
C LEU A 16 5.75 14.28 28.30
N GLY A 17 6.45 14.69 27.24
CA GLY A 17 5.84 15.22 26.02
C GLY A 17 5.34 14.08 25.14
N GLY A 18 4.43 13.24 25.68
CA GLY A 18 3.66 12.29 24.89
C GLY A 18 2.70 13.06 23.99
N GLY A 19 2.96 13.03 22.70
CA GLY A 19 2.18 13.77 21.70
C GLY A 19 2.41 13.21 20.30
N SER A 20 2.22 11.90 20.18
CA SER A 20 2.02 11.09 18.95
C SER A 20 3.17 11.01 17.93
N PRO A 21 3.88 9.85 17.84
CA PRO A 21 4.29 9.39 16.52
C PRO A 21 3.01 9.00 15.79
N ALA A 22 2.92 9.36 14.52
CA ALA A 22 1.78 9.07 13.68
C ALA A 22 0.54 9.94 13.98
N ALA A 23 0.53 11.14 13.39
CA ALA A 23 -0.52 11.33 12.38
C ALA A 23 -0.40 10.12 11.45
N GLN A 24 -1.12 9.06 11.80
CA GLN A 24 -1.26 7.89 10.97
C GLN A 24 -1.84 8.48 9.71
N ASP A 25 -0.98 8.64 8.71
CA ASP A 25 -1.36 8.89 7.35
C ASP A 25 -2.20 7.66 7.02
N LEU A 26 -3.48 7.71 7.39
CA LEU A 26 -4.53 6.84 6.93
C LEU A 26 -4.67 7.20 5.46
N ARG A 27 -3.61 6.92 4.68
CA ARG A 27 -3.68 6.76 3.24
C ARG A 27 -4.56 5.55 3.11
N PHE A 28 -5.86 5.79 3.06
CA PHE A 28 -6.82 4.77 2.71
C PHE A 28 -6.29 4.18 1.41
N VAL A 29 -5.77 2.95 1.49
CA VAL A 29 -5.23 2.27 0.33
C VAL A 29 -6.44 1.95 -0.51
N ILE A 30 -6.62 2.73 -1.58
CA ILE A 30 -7.78 2.59 -2.44
C ILE A 30 -7.59 1.31 -3.25
N THR A 31 -8.52 0.38 -3.05
CA THR A 31 -8.58 -0.88 -3.79
C THR A 31 -9.75 -0.88 -4.76
N GLY A 32 -9.63 -1.67 -5.82
CA GLY A 32 -10.63 -1.75 -6.87
C GLY A 32 -10.53 -3.07 -7.64
N ALA A 33 -11.22 -3.12 -8.77
CA ALA A 33 -11.17 -4.24 -9.70
C ALA A 33 -10.10 -4.00 -10.76
N CYS A 34 -9.22 -4.97 -10.93
CA CYS A 34 -8.21 -5.01 -11.98
C CYS A 34 -8.70 -5.93 -13.10
N TYR A 35 -8.66 -5.44 -14.33
CA TYR A 35 -9.04 -6.18 -15.51
C TYR A 35 -7.83 -6.31 -16.43
N CYS A 36 -7.59 -7.54 -16.88
CA CYS A 36 -6.53 -7.90 -17.80
C CYS A 36 -7.18 -8.63 -18.98
N GLU A 37 -7.06 -8.06 -20.17
CA GLU A 37 -7.41 -8.71 -21.43
C GLU A 37 -6.14 -9.33 -22.01
N ALA A 38 -6.16 -10.63 -22.26
CA ALA A 38 -5.06 -11.36 -22.91
C ALA A 38 -5.65 -12.47 -23.79
N GLU A 39 -5.14 -12.66 -25.00
CA GLU A 39 -5.60 -13.72 -25.91
C GLU A 39 -7.13 -13.69 -26.17
N ARG A 40 -7.73 -12.49 -26.15
CA ARG A 40 -9.18 -12.25 -26.26
C ARG A 40 -10.02 -12.75 -25.07
N GLU A 41 -9.39 -13.09 -23.95
CA GLU A 41 -10.05 -13.39 -22.68
C GLU A 41 -9.90 -12.22 -21.70
N LEU A 42 -11.02 -11.79 -21.10
CA LEU A 42 -11.03 -10.77 -20.06
C LEU A 42 -11.03 -11.42 -18.67
N ARG A 43 -9.91 -11.30 -17.95
CA ARG A 43 -9.74 -11.78 -16.57
C ARG A 43 -9.88 -10.63 -15.59
N CYS A 44 -10.53 -10.86 -14.45
CA CYS A 44 -10.69 -9.86 -13.40
C CYS A 44 -10.14 -10.33 -12.04
N SER A 45 -9.49 -9.42 -11.31
CA SER A 45 -9.06 -9.60 -9.91
C SER A 45 -9.46 -8.39 -9.06
N GLY A 46 -10.26 -8.62 -8.01
CA GLY A 46 -10.71 -7.58 -7.08
C GLY A 46 -9.72 -7.32 -5.94
N GLY A 47 -9.90 -6.19 -5.25
CA GLY A 47 -9.14 -5.88 -4.04
C GLY A 47 -7.70 -5.43 -4.28
N LEU A 48 -7.35 -5.09 -5.52
CA LEU A 48 -6.01 -4.60 -5.87
C LEU A 48 -5.98 -3.08 -5.86
N THR A 49 -4.84 -2.51 -5.45
CA THR A 49 -4.54 -1.10 -5.74
C THR A 49 -4.29 -0.94 -7.24
N GLU A 50 -4.40 0.29 -7.76
CA GLU A 50 -4.05 0.56 -9.16
C GLU A 50 -2.60 0.16 -9.47
N ARG A 51 -1.67 0.44 -8.55
CA ARG A 51 -0.26 0.08 -8.69
C ARG A 51 -0.06 -1.43 -8.78
N ASP A 52 -0.73 -2.19 -7.93
CA ASP A 52 -0.60 -3.66 -7.91
C ASP A 52 -1.31 -4.28 -9.12
N CYS A 53 -2.40 -3.67 -9.61
CA CYS A 53 -3.03 -4.02 -10.87
C CYS A 53 -2.06 -3.87 -12.04
N ARG A 54 -1.41 -2.70 -12.16
CA ARG A 54 -0.43 -2.43 -13.22
C ARG A 54 0.72 -3.44 -13.20
N ARG A 55 1.37 -3.62 -12.05
CA ARG A 55 2.50 -4.57 -11.92
C ARG A 55 2.09 -5.96 -12.36
N ARG A 56 0.94 -6.43 -11.88
CA ARG A 56 0.44 -7.75 -12.24
C ARG A 56 0.13 -7.86 -13.73
N CYS A 57 -0.47 -6.84 -14.34
CA CYS A 57 -0.80 -6.89 -15.77
C CYS A 57 0.45 -6.82 -16.67
N GLU A 58 1.52 -6.17 -16.20
CA GLU A 58 2.84 -6.22 -16.82
C GLU A 58 3.44 -7.63 -16.71
N ASP A 59 3.36 -8.27 -15.55
CA ASP A 59 3.85 -9.64 -15.32
C ASP A 59 3.04 -10.69 -16.11
N ASP A 60 1.72 -10.53 -16.19
CA ASP A 60 0.78 -11.41 -16.89
C ASP A 60 0.72 -11.14 -18.42
N LEU A 61 1.51 -10.18 -18.92
CA LEU A 61 1.59 -9.79 -20.34
C LEU A 61 0.23 -9.50 -20.99
N CYS A 62 -0.62 -8.72 -20.32
CA CYS A 62 -1.95 -8.38 -20.84
C CYS A 62 -1.86 -7.52 -22.10
N ASP A 63 -2.65 -7.83 -23.12
CA ASP A 63 -2.84 -7.01 -24.33
C ASP A 63 -3.43 -5.64 -23.97
N ARG A 64 -4.33 -5.62 -22.99
CA ARG A 64 -4.94 -4.41 -22.41
C ARG A 64 -5.24 -4.62 -20.95
N TRP A 65 -5.18 -3.57 -20.16
CA TRP A 65 -5.63 -3.61 -18.78
C TRP A 65 -6.32 -2.31 -18.37
N PHE A 66 -7.18 -2.41 -17.35
CA PHE A 66 -7.79 -1.25 -16.70
C PHE A 66 -8.09 -1.53 -15.23
N TRP A 67 -8.16 -0.47 -14.43
CA TRP A 67 -8.49 -0.54 -13.01
C TRP A 67 -9.70 0.32 -12.68
N LEU A 68 -10.64 -0.23 -11.91
CA LEU A 68 -11.85 0.45 -11.48
C LEU A 68 -11.84 0.63 -9.96
N GLU A 69 -11.63 1.88 -9.54
CA GLU A 69 -11.62 2.29 -8.13
C GLU A 69 -12.88 1.82 -7.38
N ARG A 70 -12.70 1.18 -6.21
CA ARG A 70 -13.78 0.81 -5.27
C ARG A 70 -14.91 0.01 -5.93
N ARG A 71 -14.63 -0.67 -7.04
CA ARG A 71 -15.55 -1.59 -7.71
C ARG A 71 -15.14 -3.04 -7.45
N PRO A 72 -16.11 -3.96 -7.26
CA PRO A 72 -15.82 -5.38 -7.35
C PRO A 72 -15.60 -5.79 -8.81
N CYS A 73 -15.06 -6.98 -9.02
CA CYS A 73 -15.09 -7.60 -10.34
C CYS A 73 -16.53 -7.76 -10.81
N TRP A 74 -16.79 -7.32 -12.03
CA TRP A 74 -18.09 -7.41 -12.66
C TRP A 74 -17.93 -7.78 -14.13
N ASN A 75 -18.71 -8.75 -14.60
CA ASN A 75 -18.60 -9.35 -15.94
C ASN A 75 -19.81 -9.08 -16.85
N TRP A 76 -20.78 -8.26 -16.44
CA TRP A 76 -21.92 -7.90 -17.29
C TRP A 76 -21.64 -6.59 -18.03
N GLY A 77 -21.25 -6.65 -19.32
CA GLY A 77 -21.44 -5.50 -20.24
C GLY A 77 -20.31 -5.04 -21.18
N TYR A 78 -19.42 -5.90 -21.69
CA TYR A 78 -18.82 -5.66 -23.03
C TYR A 78 -19.67 -6.37 -24.09
N GLY A 79 -20.97 -6.06 -24.11
CA GLY A 79 -21.94 -6.57 -25.07
C GLY A 79 -22.86 -5.43 -25.48
N GLY A 80 -22.59 -4.87 -26.66
CA GLY A 80 -23.30 -3.76 -27.29
C GLY A 80 -22.57 -3.36 -28.57
#